data_AF-A0A9W6GIM2-F1
#
_entry.id   AF-A0A9W6GIM2-F1
#
_cell.length_a   1.000
_cell.length_b   1.000
_cell.length_c   1.000
_cell.angle_alpha   90.00
_cell.angle_beta   90.00
_cell.angle_gamma   90.00
#
_symmetry.space_group_name_H-M   'P 1'
#
loop_
_entity.id
_entity.type
_entity.pdbx_description
1 polymer ?
#
loop_
_entity_poly.entity_id
_entity_poly.type
_entity_poly.pdbx_seq_one_letter_code
_entity_poly.pdbx_strand_id
1 'polypeptide(L)'
;MVAMSPELPDDSISLKEKLNLGFEILTDLDNVVAKSFGIVFSIGGELKKVYKGFGLDLERMHGSSVAELPVPATYVVDRDGTVILAHLDFDYTTRMEPEEVLEVL
;
A
#
# COMPACT_ATOMS: atom_id res chain seq x y z
N MET A 1 -6.76 2.56 12.88
CA MET A 1 -5.89 2.61 11.69
C MET A 1 -6.32 1.52 10.71
N VAL A 2 -6.07 1.71 9.42
CA VAL A 2 -6.27 0.69 8.38
C VAL A 2 -5.08 0.81 7.43
N ALA A 3 -4.52 -0.32 7.00
CA ALA A 3 -3.54 -0.39 5.92
C ALA A 3 -4.20 -0.96 4.66
N MET A 4 -3.74 -0.53 3.49
CA MET A 4 -4.30 -0.96 2.21
C MET A 4 -3.18 -1.17 1.18
N SER A 5 -3.26 -2.24 0.40
CA SER A 5 -2.28 -2.58 -0.64
C SER A 5 -2.93 -3.42 -1.74
N PRO A 6 -2.33 -3.55 -2.94
CA PRO A 6 -2.84 -4.47 -3.96
C PRO A 6 -2.62 -5.96 -3.65
N GLU A 7 -1.94 -6.28 -2.54
CA GLU A 7 -1.61 -7.66 -2.20
C GLU A 7 -2.86 -8.46 -1.79
N LEU A 8 -2.99 -9.65 -2.39
CA LEU A 8 -3.98 -10.64 -2.00
C LEU A 8 -3.67 -11.21 -0.61
N PRO A 9 -4.70 -11.60 0.17
CA PRO A 9 -4.49 -12.40 1.36
C PRO A 9 -3.75 -13.70 1.01
N ASP A 10 -2.71 -14.04 1.77
CA ASP A 10 -2.02 -15.33 1.65
C ASP A 10 -2.84 -16.42 2.36
N ASP A 11 -3.06 -17.56 1.68
CA ASP A 11 -3.83 -18.72 2.16
C ASP A 11 -3.22 -19.42 3.38
N SER A 12 -2.00 -19.06 3.79
CA SER A 12 -1.26 -19.78 4.82
C SER A 12 -1.26 -19.14 6.22
N ILE A 13 -1.52 -17.83 6.34
CA ILE A 13 -1.73 -16.98 7.55
C ILE A 13 -1.69 -15.53 7.04
N SER A 14 -2.62 -14.67 7.46
CA SER A 14 -2.67 -13.26 7.02
C SER A 14 -1.47 -12.45 7.51
N LEU A 15 -1.07 -11.39 6.79
CA LEU A 15 0.00 -10.48 7.22
C LEU A 15 -0.26 -9.89 8.61
N LYS A 16 -1.53 -9.59 8.90
CA LYS A 16 -1.99 -9.12 10.21
C LYS A 16 -1.66 -10.10 11.33
N GLU A 17 -1.87 -11.39 11.10
CA GLU A 17 -1.53 -12.46 12.05
C GLU A 17 -0.02 -12.69 12.13
N LYS A 18 0.70 -12.69 11.00
CA LYS A 18 2.17 -12.87 10.98
C LYS A 18 2.90 -11.78 11.79
N LEU A 19 2.38 -10.56 11.77
CA LEU A 19 2.99 -9.39 12.39
C LEU A 19 2.27 -8.91 13.67
N ASN A 20 1.24 -9.65 14.12
CA ASN A 20 0.41 -9.32 15.29
C ASN A 20 -0.10 -7.85 15.27
N LEU A 21 -0.60 -7.41 14.11
CA LEU A 21 -1.00 -6.02 13.90
C LEU A 21 -2.38 -5.75 14.51
N GLY A 22 -2.48 -4.68 15.29
CA GLY A 22 -3.71 -4.24 15.95
C GLY A 22 -4.70 -3.49 15.05
N PHE A 23 -4.51 -3.52 13.73
CA PHE A 23 -5.32 -2.79 12.75
C PHE A 23 -5.67 -3.65 11.53
N GLU A 24 -6.69 -3.23 10.79
CA GLU A 24 -7.14 -3.95 9.60
C GLU A 24 -6.21 -3.74 8.42
N ILE A 25 -6.06 -4.79 7.60
CA ILE A 25 -5.34 -4.75 6.33
C ILE A 25 -6.34 -5.09 5.24
N LEU A 26 -6.48 -4.19 4.26
CA LEU A 26 -7.39 -4.32 3.13
C LEU A 26 -6.62 -4.54 1.83
N THR A 27 -7.25 -5.27 0.92
CA THR A 27 -6.75 -5.45 -0.45
C THR A 27 -7.45 -4.46 -1.39
N ASP A 28 -6.67 -3.59 -2.03
CA ASP A 28 -7.08 -2.70 -3.12
C ASP A 28 -6.82 -3.40 -4.46
N LEU A 29 -7.71 -4.34 -4.81
CA LEU A 29 -7.59 -5.12 -6.03
C LEU A 29 -7.48 -4.21 -7.25
N ASP A 30 -6.50 -4.47 -8.11
CA ASP A 30 -6.17 -3.65 -9.30
C ASP A 30 -5.90 -2.16 -9.01
N ASN A 31 -5.53 -1.82 -7.76
CA ASN A 31 -5.23 -0.47 -7.31
C ASN A 31 -6.37 0.54 -7.56
N VAL A 32 -7.64 0.15 -7.45
CA VAL A 32 -8.78 1.02 -7.77
C VAL A 32 -8.80 2.27 -6.90
N VAL A 33 -8.61 2.12 -5.59
CA VAL A 33 -8.56 3.24 -4.65
C VAL A 33 -7.30 4.06 -4.92
N ALA A 34 -6.12 3.45 -4.96
CA ALA A 34 -4.87 4.16 -5.21
C ALA A 34 -4.87 4.93 -6.56
N LYS A 35 -5.51 4.40 -7.61
CA LYS A 35 -5.72 5.10 -8.89
C LYS A 35 -6.57 6.34 -8.73
N SER A 36 -7.64 6.29 -7.93
CA SER A 36 -8.50 7.45 -7.68
C SER A 36 -7.78 8.57 -6.92
N PHE A 37 -6.75 8.23 -6.14
CA PHE A 37 -5.86 9.19 -5.47
C PHE A 37 -4.70 9.67 -6.36
N GLY A 38 -4.55 9.08 -7.57
CA GLY A 38 -3.51 9.48 -8.51
C GLY A 38 -2.09 9.04 -8.12
N ILE A 39 -1.96 8.03 -7.25
CA ILE A 39 -0.68 7.61 -6.66
C ILE A 39 -0.13 6.30 -7.26
N VAL A 40 -0.58 5.89 -8.44
CA VAL A 40 -0.19 4.60 -9.05
C VAL A 40 0.72 4.83 -10.24
N PHE A 41 1.78 4.03 -10.34
CA PHE A 41 2.68 4.02 -11.48
C PHE A 41 2.86 2.60 -12.05
N SER A 42 3.06 2.52 -13.36
CA SER A 42 3.38 1.26 -14.03
C SER A 42 4.87 0.95 -13.93
N ILE A 43 5.19 -0.32 -13.70
CA ILE A 43 6.58 -0.79 -13.73
C ILE A 43 6.91 -1.42 -15.09
N GLY A 44 8.08 -1.06 -15.63
CA GLY A 44 8.58 -1.65 -16.87
C GLY A 44 8.95 -3.12 -16.71
N GLY A 45 8.97 -3.86 -17.82
CA GLY A 45 9.24 -5.30 -17.83
C GLY A 45 10.58 -5.70 -17.22
N GLU A 46 11.63 -4.88 -17.37
CA GLU A 46 12.94 -5.15 -16.76
C GLU A 46 12.87 -5.05 -15.23
N LEU A 47 12.19 -4.06 -14.67
CA LEU A 47 12.01 -3.93 -13.22
C LEU A 47 11.14 -5.07 -12.65
N LYS A 48 10.11 -5.51 -13.40
CA LYS A 48 9.31 -6.70 -13.03
C LYS A 48 10.20 -7.95 -12.91
N LYS A 49 11.17 -8.13 -13.81
CA LYS A 49 12.13 -9.25 -13.74
C LYS A 49 13.06 -9.14 -12.52
N VAL A 50 13.55 -7.93 -12.22
CA VAL A 50 14.40 -7.68 -11.04
C VAL A 50 13.65 -8.03 -9.76
N TYR A 51 12.42 -7.54 -9.58
CA TYR A 51 11.59 -7.87 -8.43
C TYR A 51 11.30 -9.37 -8.30
N LYS A 52 10.99 -10.03 -9.42
CA LYS A 52 10.84 -11.49 -9.43
C LYS A 52 12.13 -12.20 -9.01
N GLY A 53 13.30 -11.68 -9.39
CA GLY A 53 14.61 -12.15 -8.94
C GLY A 53 14.84 -12.01 -7.44
N PHE A 54 14.21 -11.03 -6.78
CA PHE A 54 14.19 -10.88 -5.33
C PHE A 54 13.08 -11.71 -4.64
N GLY A 55 12.36 -12.56 -5.38
CA GLY A 55 11.25 -13.36 -4.86
C GLY A 55 9.92 -12.61 -4.78
N LEU A 56 9.85 -11.37 -5.27
CA LEU A 56 8.63 -10.55 -5.33
C LEU A 56 7.91 -10.80 -6.66
N ASP A 57 7.15 -11.90 -6.72
CA ASP A 57 6.29 -12.19 -7.86
C ASP A 57 4.99 -11.37 -7.76
N LEU A 58 5.03 -10.14 -8.28
CA LEU A 58 3.92 -9.19 -8.21
C LEU A 58 2.63 -9.71 -8.85
N GLU A 59 2.71 -10.55 -9.87
CA GLU A 59 1.53 -11.11 -10.53
C GLU A 59 0.84 -12.12 -9.62
N ARG A 60 1.62 -12.95 -8.93
CA ARG A 60 1.11 -13.85 -7.89
C ARG A 60 0.58 -13.06 -6.68
N MET A 61 1.31 -12.04 -6.24
CA MET A 61 0.96 -11.26 -5.04
C MET A 61 -0.30 -10.42 -5.25
N HIS A 62 -0.48 -9.80 -6.41
CA HIS A 62 -1.63 -8.92 -6.69
C HIS A 62 -2.80 -9.65 -7.38
N GLY A 63 -2.60 -10.89 -7.82
CA GLY A 63 -3.59 -11.64 -8.60
C GLY A 63 -3.86 -11.07 -9.99
N SER A 64 -2.98 -10.20 -10.49
CA SER A 64 -3.16 -9.43 -11.72
C SER A 64 -1.87 -9.41 -12.52
N SER A 65 -1.98 -9.57 -13.84
CA SER A 65 -0.82 -9.46 -14.74
C SER A 65 -0.37 -8.00 -14.93
N VAL A 66 -1.21 -7.05 -14.51
CA VAL A 66 -0.94 -5.62 -14.52
C VAL A 66 0.18 -5.31 -13.55
N ALA A 67 1.28 -4.80 -14.08
CA ALA A 67 2.47 -4.48 -13.31
C ALA A 67 2.38 -3.01 -12.86
N GLU A 68 1.64 -2.77 -11.79
CA GLU A 68 1.45 -1.46 -11.18
C GLU A 68 1.79 -1.50 -9.69
N LEU A 69 2.32 -0.40 -9.19
CA LEU A 69 2.58 -0.20 -7.76
C LEU A 69 2.04 1.16 -7.31
N PRO A 70 1.42 1.23 -6.12
CA PRO A 70 1.12 2.50 -5.49
C PRO A 70 2.38 3.12 -4.89
N VAL A 71 2.51 4.43 -4.97
CA VAL A 71 3.40 5.21 -4.12
C VAL A 71 2.86 5.13 -2.70
N PRO A 72 3.70 4.81 -1.69
CA PRO A 72 3.24 4.77 -0.30
C PRO A 72 2.68 6.13 0.13
N ALA A 73 1.54 6.10 0.80
CA ALA A 73 0.88 7.30 1.28
C ALA A 73 0.28 7.08 2.67
N THR A 74 0.21 8.15 3.47
CA THR A 74 -0.47 8.17 4.76
C THR A 74 -1.47 9.30 4.76
N TYR A 75 -2.71 8.99 5.14
CA TYR A 75 -3.80 9.96 5.24
C TYR A 75 -4.42 9.89 6.64
N VAL A 76 -4.68 11.05 7.22
CA VAL A 76 -5.55 11.18 8.40
C VAL A 76 -6.87 11.75 7.93
N VAL A 77 -7.95 11.02 8.19
CA VAL A 77 -9.30 11.34 7.75
C VAL A 77 -10.17 11.60 8.97
N ASP A 78 -10.79 12.77 9.04
CA ASP A 78 -11.71 13.16 10.10
C ASP A 78 -13.07 12.43 9.94
N ARG A 79 -13.92 12.50 10.97
CA ARG A 79 -15.20 11.78 11.07
C ARG A 79 -16.22 12.18 9.99
N ASP A 80 -16.08 13.36 9.42
CA ASP A 80 -16.91 13.84 8.31
C ASP A 80 -16.40 13.38 6.93
N GLY A 81 -15.29 12.66 6.90
CA GLY A 81 -14.63 12.16 5.68
C GLY A 81 -13.60 13.12 5.09
N THR A 82 -13.32 14.26 5.75
CA THR A 82 -12.31 15.22 5.29
C THR A 82 -10.91 14.71 5.58
N VAL A 83 -10.02 14.75 4.57
CA VAL A 83 -8.59 14.50 4.77
C VAL A 83 -7.97 15.72 5.45
N ILE A 84 -7.50 15.56 6.69
CA ILE A 84 -6.90 16.65 7.48
C ILE A 84 -5.37 16.65 7.44
N LEU A 85 -4.77 15.52 7.06
CA LEU A 85 -3.34 15.40 6.83
C LEU A 85 -3.07 14.34 5.74
N ALA A 86 -2.07 14.58 4.91
CA ALA A 86 -1.62 13.68 3.86
C ALA A 86 -0.10 13.72 3.73
N HIS A 87 0.52 12.56 3.59
CA HIS A 87 1.93 12.39 3.28
C HIS A 87 2.10 11.44 2.11
N LEU A 88 2.86 11.85 1.10
CA LEU A 88 3.16 11.12 -0.11
C LEU A 88 4.59 11.46 -0.53
N ASP A 89 5.45 10.45 -0.68
CA ASP A 89 6.82 10.63 -1.16
C ASP A 89 7.17 9.53 -2.18
N PHE A 90 7.78 9.94 -3.29
CA PHE A 90 8.28 9.03 -4.31
C PHE A 90 9.51 8.24 -3.82
N ASP A 91 10.27 8.81 -2.90
CA ASP A 91 11.22 8.02 -2.11
C ASP A 91 10.42 7.17 -1.12
N TYR A 92 10.19 5.91 -1.51
CA TYR A 92 9.42 4.96 -0.71
C TYR A 92 10.06 4.64 0.64
N THR A 93 11.30 5.07 0.91
CA THR A 93 11.94 4.93 2.21
C THR A 93 11.57 6.07 3.17
N THR A 94 11.08 7.20 2.67
CA THR A 94 10.48 8.25 3.47
C THR A 94 9.10 7.78 3.96
N ARG A 95 8.85 7.99 5.25
CA ARG A 95 7.60 7.65 5.93
C ARG A 95 7.23 8.79 6.87
N MET A 96 5.94 8.93 7.10
CA MET A 96 5.41 9.78 8.16
C MET A 96 5.67 9.14 9.52
N GLU A 97 6.20 9.90 10.46
CA GLU A 97 6.43 9.42 11.82
C GLU A 97 5.10 9.32 12.59
N PRO A 98 4.92 8.31 13.45
CA PRO A 98 3.70 8.16 14.24
C PRO A 98 3.36 9.39 15.08
N GLU A 99 4.37 10.10 15.61
CA GLU A 99 4.20 11.32 16.40
C GLU A 99 3.53 12.43 15.58
N GLU A 100 3.88 12.60 14.31
CA GLU A 100 3.26 13.58 13.42
C GLU A 100 1.77 13.28 13.19
N VAL A 101 1.40 12.00 13.17
CA VAL A 101 -0.02 11.59 13.09
C VAL A 101 -0.76 11.95 14.37
N LEU A 102 -0.15 11.76 15.53
CA LEU A 102 -0.79 12.03 16.83
C LEU A 102 -1.03 13.53 17.08
N GLU A 103 -0.25 14.42 16.49
CA GLU A 103 -0.40 15.87 16.65
C GLU A 103 -1.70 16.43 16.03
N VAL A 104 -2.32 15.70 15.10
CA VAL A 104 -3.50 16.16 14.35
C VAL A 104 -4.79 15.39 14.69
N LEU A 105 -4.75 14.47 15.66
CA LEU A 105 -5.89 13.65 16.10
C LEU A 105 -6.72 14.27 17.24
#